data_AF-A0A2M8FZ96-F1
#
_entry.id   AF-A0A2M8FZ96-F1
#
_cell.length_a   1.000
_cell.length_b   1.000
_cell.length_c   1.000
_cell.angle_alpha   90.00
_cell.angle_beta   90.00
_cell.angle_gamma   90.00
#
_symmetry.space_group_name_H-M   'P 1'
#
loop_
_entity.id
_entity.type
_entity.pdbx_description
1 polymer ?
#
loop_
_entity_poly.entity_id
_entity_poly.type
_entity_poly.pdbx_seq_one_letter_code
_entity_poly.pdbx_strand_id
1 'polypeptide(L)'
;MKIFLTLLLFLFSAPLFANTVIPYHYHGDGKFQLRSNHTTQHFEGKFRNEDGSYNEAALKKINLVFQANYNNPETRISIRLLEFIDFLQDHFHGGTITLSSGYRNPVYNQNLRNNGKLAAKASLHQYGMAADLKIQGVSSKKIWEYMREISFGGAGYYGGEYIHVDTGPARFWDQNTSKVGTDISDDNKLLILVPEKDFYLSEKNITVKVVRVTSWPLFLSSHFTLINKDGTKKKKKEIKLVLGEKKAEECLEFHTVKSVSNLLFELPKKVKAGSYSLIARVCKRDNVDTPSEIETTLLRIAP
;
A
#
# COMPACT_ATOMS: atom_id res chain seq x y z
N MET A 1 61.10 -4.93 -43.97
CA MET A 1 60.19 -5.75 -43.14
C MET A 1 59.36 -4.79 -42.28
N LYS A 2 58.13 -4.46 -42.68
CA LYS A 2 57.20 -3.62 -41.90
C LYS A 2 55.93 -4.43 -41.67
N ILE A 3 55.69 -4.80 -40.42
CA ILE A 3 54.52 -5.56 -39.99
C ILE A 3 53.43 -4.54 -39.66
N PHE A 4 52.30 -4.60 -40.37
CA PHE A 4 51.08 -3.87 -40.02
C PHE A 4 50.33 -4.69 -38.95
N LEU A 5 50.23 -4.14 -37.74
CA LEU A 5 49.44 -4.71 -36.66
C LEU A 5 48.06 -4.04 -36.67
N THR A 6 47.06 -4.72 -37.22
CA THR A 6 45.67 -4.25 -37.23
C THR A 6 45.04 -4.55 -35.87
N LEU A 7 44.82 -3.52 -35.06
CA LEU A 7 44.17 -3.63 -33.76
C LEU A 7 42.65 -3.67 -33.96
N LEU A 8 42.04 -4.84 -33.72
CA LEU A 8 40.58 -5.02 -33.77
C LEU A 8 39.98 -4.55 -32.44
N LEU A 9 39.29 -3.40 -32.45
CA LEU A 9 38.55 -2.89 -31.29
C LEU A 9 37.24 -3.68 -31.13
N PHE A 10 37.18 -4.61 -30.17
CA PHE A 10 35.92 -5.19 -29.72
C PHE A 10 35.19 -4.18 -28.83
N LEU A 11 34.18 -3.51 -29.38
CA LEU A 11 33.21 -2.76 -28.59
C LEU A 11 32.33 -3.76 -27.83
N PHE A 12 32.68 -4.06 -26.58
CA PHE A 12 31.77 -4.69 -25.64
C PHE A 12 30.67 -3.67 -25.30
N SER A 13 29.53 -3.73 -26.01
CA SER A 13 28.31 -3.10 -25.55
C SER A 13 27.85 -3.82 -24.28
N ALA A 14 28.19 -3.29 -23.12
CA ALA A 14 27.56 -3.71 -21.88
C ALA A 14 26.04 -3.49 -22.05
N PRO A 15 25.19 -4.49 -21.78
CA PRO A 15 23.76 -4.26 -21.78
C PRO A 15 23.48 -3.15 -20.75
N LEU A 16 22.84 -2.06 -21.19
CA LEU A 16 22.14 -1.18 -20.26
C LEU A 16 21.04 -2.05 -19.63
N PHE A 17 21.33 -2.63 -18.47
CA PHE A 17 20.28 -3.00 -17.56
C PHE A 17 19.63 -1.68 -17.16
N ALA A 18 18.53 -1.32 -17.82
CA ALA A 18 17.58 -0.42 -17.19
C ALA A 18 17.25 -1.09 -15.85
N ASN A 19 17.71 -0.50 -14.74
CA ASN A 19 17.39 -1.01 -13.41
C ASN A 19 15.87 -0.92 -13.27
N THR A 20 15.16 -2.02 -13.55
CA THR A 20 13.74 -2.16 -13.29
C THR A 20 13.55 -2.12 -11.76
N VAL A 21 13.34 -0.93 -11.22
CA VAL A 21 13.09 -0.75 -9.78
C VAL A 21 11.59 -0.87 -9.53
N ILE A 22 11.14 -2.09 -9.24
CA ILE A 22 9.78 -2.30 -8.72
C ILE A 22 9.79 -1.86 -7.26
N PRO A 23 8.98 -0.87 -6.87
CA PRO A 23 9.13 -0.24 -5.57
C PRO A 23 8.34 -0.97 -4.46
N TYR A 24 8.08 -2.26 -4.61
CA TYR A 24 7.26 -3.08 -3.73
C TYR A 24 8.03 -4.32 -3.29
N HIS A 25 7.91 -4.71 -2.02
CA HIS A 25 8.60 -5.91 -1.50
C HIS A 25 8.01 -7.19 -2.06
N TYR A 26 6.69 -7.24 -2.17
CA TYR A 26 5.95 -8.35 -2.75
C TYR A 26 5.35 -7.89 -4.08
N HIS A 27 5.87 -8.45 -5.16
CA HIS A 27 5.41 -8.21 -6.53
C HIS A 27 5.47 -9.53 -7.31
N GLY A 28 4.56 -9.73 -8.26
CA GLY A 28 4.58 -10.88 -9.15
C GLY A 28 5.31 -10.59 -10.46
N ASP A 29 4.88 -11.26 -11.53
CA ASP A 29 5.40 -11.09 -12.88
C ASP A 29 4.71 -9.97 -13.69
N GLY A 30 3.75 -9.25 -13.08
CA GLY A 30 3.12 -8.07 -13.65
C GLY A 30 1.93 -8.38 -14.55
N LYS A 31 1.38 -9.60 -14.50
CA LYS A 31 0.16 -10.00 -15.20
C LYS A 31 -0.69 -10.87 -14.29
N PHE A 32 -2.00 -10.74 -14.43
CA PHE A 32 -2.93 -11.63 -13.74
C PHE A 32 -4.26 -11.73 -14.47
N GLN A 33 -4.97 -12.82 -14.19
CA GLN A 33 -6.34 -13.04 -14.62
C GLN A 33 -7.29 -12.71 -13.47
N LEU A 34 -8.20 -11.77 -13.71
CA LEU A 34 -9.07 -11.20 -12.69
C LEU A 34 -10.50 -11.08 -13.22
N ARG A 35 -11.49 -11.44 -12.40
CA ARG A 35 -12.90 -11.19 -12.69
C ARG A 35 -13.67 -10.77 -11.45
N SER A 36 -14.78 -10.07 -11.67
CA SER A 36 -15.76 -9.76 -10.64
C SER A 36 -16.81 -10.88 -10.56
N ASN A 37 -17.26 -11.23 -9.35
CA ASN A 37 -18.44 -12.08 -9.16
C ASN A 37 -19.77 -11.28 -9.20
N HIS A 38 -19.71 -9.94 -9.20
CA HIS A 38 -20.86 -9.05 -9.11
C HIS A 38 -21.12 -8.27 -10.40
N THR A 39 -20.16 -8.24 -11.32
CA THR A 39 -20.24 -7.49 -12.58
C THR A 39 -19.69 -8.35 -13.72
N THR A 40 -19.94 -7.96 -14.96
CA THR A 40 -19.37 -8.62 -16.15
C THR A 40 -17.91 -8.21 -16.41
N GLN A 41 -17.34 -7.37 -15.56
CA GLN A 41 -15.98 -6.85 -15.70
C GLN A 41 -14.95 -7.94 -15.43
N HIS A 42 -13.97 -8.03 -16.32
CA HIS A 42 -12.84 -8.92 -16.23
C HIS A 42 -11.60 -8.27 -16.83
N PHE A 43 -10.44 -8.78 -16.44
CA PHE A 43 -9.15 -8.37 -16.97
C PHE A 43 -8.24 -9.60 -17.07
N GLU A 44 -7.54 -9.70 -18.19
CA GLU A 44 -6.46 -10.66 -18.41
C GLU A 44 -5.36 -9.95 -19.21
N GLY A 45 -4.14 -10.03 -18.69
CA GLY A 45 -2.96 -9.49 -19.37
C GLY A 45 -1.98 -8.80 -18.44
N LYS A 46 -1.01 -8.10 -19.04
CA LYS A 46 0.03 -7.35 -18.33
C LYS A 46 -0.50 -6.00 -17.84
N PHE A 47 -0.27 -5.69 -16.57
CA PHE A 47 -0.51 -4.35 -16.00
C PHE A 47 0.80 -3.61 -15.70
N ARG A 48 1.91 -4.34 -15.62
CA ARG A 48 3.26 -3.80 -15.52
C ARG A 48 4.10 -4.21 -16.73
N ASN A 49 4.88 -3.27 -17.24
CA ASN A 49 5.81 -3.44 -18.35
C ASN A 49 7.16 -3.97 -17.84
N GLU A 50 8.01 -4.43 -18.76
CA GLU A 50 9.32 -5.03 -18.45
C GLU A 50 10.30 -4.01 -17.83
N ASP A 51 10.14 -2.73 -18.16
CA ASP A 51 10.89 -1.61 -17.56
C ASP A 51 10.36 -1.19 -16.17
N GLY A 52 9.31 -1.87 -15.67
CA GLY A 52 8.67 -1.58 -14.40
C GLY A 52 7.62 -0.48 -14.44
N SER A 53 7.41 0.17 -15.59
CA SER A 53 6.33 1.15 -15.76
C SER A 53 4.96 0.47 -15.79
N TYR A 54 3.91 1.20 -15.41
CA TYR A 54 2.55 0.65 -15.38
C TYR A 54 1.75 1.02 -16.63
N ASN A 55 1.01 0.04 -17.15
CA ASN A 55 0.11 0.25 -18.28
C ASN A 55 -1.20 0.91 -17.79
N GLU A 56 -1.37 2.20 -18.05
CA GLU A 56 -2.57 2.93 -17.60
C GLU A 56 -3.89 2.37 -18.16
N ALA A 57 -3.89 1.88 -19.40
CA ALA A 57 -5.09 1.30 -19.99
C ALA A 57 -5.49 -0.01 -19.28
N ALA A 58 -4.50 -0.82 -18.90
CA ALA A 58 -4.72 -1.99 -18.06
C ALA A 58 -5.23 -1.59 -16.67
N LEU A 59 -4.59 -0.60 -16.02
CA LEU A 59 -5.02 -0.12 -14.70
C LEU A 59 -6.46 0.44 -14.71
N LYS A 60 -6.86 1.14 -15.78
CA LYS A 60 -8.26 1.58 -15.96
C LYS A 60 -9.23 0.39 -15.97
N LYS A 61 -8.92 -0.65 -16.73
CA LYS A 61 -9.75 -1.87 -16.78
C LYS A 61 -9.79 -2.60 -15.43
N ILE A 62 -8.63 -2.78 -14.79
CA ILE A 62 -8.53 -3.42 -13.48
C ILE A 62 -9.38 -2.67 -12.44
N ASN A 63 -9.30 -1.33 -12.42
CA ASN A 63 -10.12 -0.54 -11.50
C ASN A 63 -11.62 -0.78 -11.70
N LEU A 64 -12.10 -0.96 -12.93
CA LEU A 64 -13.51 -1.31 -13.18
C LEU A 64 -13.88 -2.68 -12.62
N VAL A 65 -12.99 -3.67 -12.67
CA VAL A 65 -13.21 -4.99 -12.04
C VAL A 65 -13.37 -4.85 -10.51
N PHE A 66 -12.59 -3.95 -9.91
CA PHE A 66 -12.69 -3.60 -8.49
C PHE A 66 -13.83 -2.62 -8.16
N GLN A 67 -14.67 -2.22 -9.12
CA GLN A 67 -15.72 -1.19 -8.97
C GLN A 67 -15.18 0.19 -8.51
N ALA A 68 -13.92 0.45 -8.84
CA ALA A 68 -13.19 1.70 -8.62
C ALA A 68 -13.14 2.57 -9.89
N ASN A 69 -12.67 3.81 -9.75
CA ASN A 69 -12.40 4.70 -10.88
C ASN A 69 -10.92 5.12 -10.88
N TYR A 70 -10.16 4.63 -11.86
CA TYR A 70 -8.74 4.95 -11.98
C TYR A 70 -8.46 6.45 -12.06
N ASN A 71 -9.32 7.24 -12.70
CA ASN A 71 -9.11 8.68 -12.84
C ASN A 71 -9.47 9.47 -11.57
N ASN A 72 -10.08 8.82 -10.58
CA ASN A 72 -10.36 9.41 -9.28
C ASN A 72 -9.37 8.88 -8.22
N PRO A 73 -8.40 9.69 -7.75
CA PRO A 73 -7.43 9.27 -6.74
C PRO A 73 -8.06 8.76 -5.43
N GLU A 74 -9.29 9.16 -5.10
CA GLU A 74 -9.98 8.73 -3.87
C GLU A 74 -10.51 7.29 -3.94
N THR A 75 -10.73 6.77 -5.16
CA THR A 75 -11.29 5.43 -5.35
C THR A 75 -10.33 4.49 -6.06
N ARG A 76 -9.24 5.03 -6.64
CA ARG A 76 -8.21 4.29 -7.35
C ARG A 76 -7.64 3.16 -6.48
N ILE A 77 -7.58 1.96 -7.05
CA ILE A 77 -6.94 0.81 -6.42
C ILE A 77 -5.43 1.03 -6.30
N SER A 78 -4.89 0.74 -5.12
CA SER A 78 -3.47 0.81 -4.82
C SER A 78 -2.69 -0.15 -5.71
N ILE A 79 -1.66 0.36 -6.38
CA ILE A 79 -0.74 -0.48 -7.15
C ILE A 79 -0.05 -1.51 -6.24
N ARG A 80 0.26 -1.14 -4.99
CA ARG A 80 0.80 -2.07 -3.98
C ARG A 80 -0.12 -3.26 -3.74
N LEU A 81 -1.44 -3.05 -3.75
CA LEU A 81 -2.41 -4.15 -3.63
C LEU A 81 -2.40 -5.04 -4.88
N LEU A 82 -2.33 -4.43 -6.07
CA LEU A 82 -2.29 -5.20 -7.33
C LEU A 82 -1.04 -6.08 -7.41
N GLU A 83 0.13 -5.51 -7.14
CA GLU A 83 1.41 -6.25 -7.10
C GLU A 83 1.41 -7.36 -6.05
N PHE A 84 0.76 -7.12 -4.90
CA PHE A 84 0.67 -8.15 -3.87
C PHE A 84 -0.29 -9.28 -4.25
N ILE A 85 -1.42 -8.99 -4.88
CA ILE A 85 -2.35 -10.03 -5.37
C ILE A 85 -1.71 -10.85 -6.48
N ASP A 86 -0.98 -10.19 -7.39
CA ASP A 86 -0.17 -10.80 -8.44
C ASP A 86 0.87 -11.77 -7.84
N PHE A 87 1.65 -11.30 -6.86
CA PHE A 87 2.58 -12.13 -6.09
C PHE A 87 1.93 -13.38 -5.47
N LEU A 88 0.73 -13.26 -4.88
CA LEU A 88 0.01 -14.40 -4.32
C LEU A 88 -0.42 -15.38 -5.40
N GLN A 89 -0.90 -14.91 -6.56
CA GLN A 89 -1.28 -15.79 -7.67
C GLN A 89 -0.08 -16.59 -8.16
N ASP A 90 1.06 -15.94 -8.36
CA ASP A 90 2.32 -16.56 -8.81
C ASP A 90 2.85 -17.58 -7.80
N HIS A 91 2.92 -17.18 -6.52
CA HIS A 91 3.43 -18.04 -5.44
C HIS A 91 2.68 -19.37 -5.35
N PHE A 92 1.36 -19.35 -5.55
CA PHE A 92 0.53 -20.55 -5.46
C PHE A 92 0.31 -21.27 -6.80
N HIS A 93 0.84 -20.75 -7.91
CA HIS A 93 0.50 -21.19 -9.26
C HIS A 93 -1.02 -21.25 -9.46
N GLY A 94 -1.72 -20.25 -8.93
CA GLY A 94 -3.17 -20.19 -8.92
C GLY A 94 -3.73 -19.75 -10.27
N GLY A 95 -4.93 -20.25 -10.60
CA GLY A 95 -5.67 -19.80 -11.79
C GLY A 95 -6.35 -18.44 -11.57
N THR A 96 -7.40 -18.17 -12.35
CA THR A 96 -8.13 -16.90 -12.31
C THR A 96 -8.54 -16.47 -10.90
N ILE A 97 -8.25 -15.20 -10.57
CA ILE A 97 -8.71 -14.56 -9.34
C ILE A 97 -10.15 -14.10 -9.54
N THR A 98 -11.01 -14.45 -8.59
CA THR A 98 -12.39 -13.95 -8.55
C THR A 98 -12.55 -13.03 -7.34
N LEU A 99 -12.90 -11.76 -7.58
CA LEU A 99 -13.22 -10.80 -6.53
C LEU A 99 -14.67 -10.96 -6.08
N SER A 100 -14.89 -11.02 -4.77
CA SER A 100 -16.20 -10.71 -4.18
C SER A 100 -16.31 -9.25 -3.74
N SER A 101 -15.20 -8.59 -3.44
CA SER A 101 -15.25 -7.18 -3.05
C SER A 101 -13.95 -6.48 -3.38
N GLY A 102 -14.04 -5.33 -4.06
CA GLY A 102 -12.93 -4.46 -4.37
C GLY A 102 -13.02 -3.15 -3.58
N TYR A 103 -13.02 -2.01 -4.28
CA TYR A 103 -13.28 -0.73 -3.64
C TYR A 103 -14.71 -0.67 -3.06
N ARG A 104 -14.85 -0.08 -1.87
CA ARG A 104 -16.16 0.19 -1.25
C ARG A 104 -16.36 1.69 -1.07
N ASN A 105 -17.40 2.23 -1.70
CA ASN A 105 -17.88 3.56 -1.36
C ASN A 105 -18.25 3.62 0.15
N PRO A 106 -17.91 4.69 0.90
CA PRO A 106 -18.29 4.84 2.30
C PRO A 106 -19.78 4.60 2.61
N VAL A 107 -20.69 5.06 1.76
CA VAL A 107 -22.14 4.85 1.91
C VAL A 107 -22.48 3.36 1.81
N TYR A 108 -21.91 2.67 0.83
CA TYR A 108 -22.09 1.22 0.68
C TYR A 108 -21.52 0.46 1.89
N ASN A 109 -20.33 0.83 2.37
CA ASN A 109 -19.74 0.22 3.56
C ASN A 109 -20.62 0.42 4.81
N GLN A 110 -21.19 1.62 4.98
CA GLN A 110 -22.13 1.88 6.07
C GLN A 110 -23.42 1.05 5.92
N ASN A 111 -23.94 0.89 4.71
CA ASN A 111 -25.12 0.05 4.46
C ASN A 111 -24.86 -1.43 4.77
N LEU A 112 -23.66 -1.97 4.47
CA LEU A 112 -23.27 -3.31 4.91
C LEU A 112 -23.37 -3.46 6.43
N ARG A 113 -22.88 -2.46 7.18
CA ARG A 113 -22.95 -2.45 8.65
C ARG A 113 -24.39 -2.38 9.15
N ASN A 114 -25.20 -1.50 8.57
CA ASN A 114 -26.62 -1.36 8.93
C ASN A 114 -27.40 -2.66 8.70
N ASN A 115 -26.99 -3.46 7.72
CA ASN A 115 -27.56 -4.78 7.41
C ASN A 115 -26.90 -5.93 8.21
N GLY A 116 -26.15 -5.64 9.27
CA GLY A 116 -25.55 -6.63 10.16
C GLY A 116 -24.36 -7.40 9.58
N LYS A 117 -23.77 -6.95 8.46
CA LYS A 117 -22.56 -7.57 7.90
C LYS A 117 -21.31 -7.10 8.65
N LEU A 118 -20.31 -7.99 8.74
CA LEU A 118 -19.01 -7.67 9.33
C LEU A 118 -18.23 -6.71 8.43
N ALA A 119 -18.36 -5.40 8.68
CA ALA A 119 -17.58 -4.35 8.03
C ALA A 119 -17.07 -3.34 9.05
N ALA A 120 -15.76 -3.04 9.01
CA ALA A 120 -15.17 -1.99 9.83
C ALA A 120 -15.62 -0.60 9.34
N LYS A 121 -15.75 0.37 10.27
CA LYS A 121 -16.21 1.75 9.99
C LYS A 121 -15.31 2.48 8.97
N ALA A 122 -14.00 2.34 9.11
CA ALA A 122 -13.02 2.77 8.11
C ALA A 122 -12.20 1.58 7.63
N SER A 123 -12.83 0.78 6.77
CA SER A 123 -12.23 -0.38 6.12
C SER A 123 -11.21 0.05 5.06
N LEU A 124 -10.15 -0.72 4.86
CA LEU A 124 -9.16 -0.47 3.80
C LEU A 124 -9.73 -0.64 2.38
N HIS A 125 -10.88 -1.30 2.24
CA HIS A 125 -11.65 -1.27 0.99
C HIS A 125 -12.05 0.15 0.56
N GLN A 126 -12.29 1.05 1.51
CA GLN A 126 -12.64 2.45 1.23
C GLN A 126 -11.44 3.29 0.77
N TYR A 127 -10.23 2.73 0.86
CA TYR A 127 -8.97 3.37 0.44
C TYR A 127 -8.37 2.70 -0.80
N GLY A 128 -9.08 1.73 -1.42
CA GLY A 128 -8.57 0.95 -2.55
C GLY A 128 -7.39 0.05 -2.18
N MET A 129 -7.26 -0.32 -0.90
CA MET A 129 -6.11 -1.05 -0.34
C MET A 129 -6.46 -2.46 0.14
N ALA A 130 -7.69 -2.92 -0.10
CA ALA A 130 -8.13 -4.25 0.27
C ALA A 130 -8.98 -4.91 -0.81
N ALA A 131 -8.99 -6.24 -0.79
CA ALA A 131 -9.79 -7.08 -1.66
C ALA A 131 -10.31 -8.29 -0.88
N ASP A 132 -11.56 -8.67 -1.16
CA ASP A 132 -12.08 -9.99 -0.79
C ASP A 132 -12.05 -10.82 -2.08
N LEU A 133 -11.25 -11.88 -2.10
CA LEU A 133 -10.93 -12.62 -3.32
C LEU A 133 -10.80 -14.12 -3.08
N LYS A 134 -10.90 -14.89 -4.16
CA LYS A 134 -10.45 -16.29 -4.20
C LYS A 134 -9.56 -16.52 -5.41
N ILE A 135 -8.57 -17.39 -5.25
CA ILE A 135 -7.65 -17.79 -6.33
C ILE A 135 -7.99 -19.23 -6.72
N GLN A 136 -8.31 -19.46 -8.00
CA GLN A 136 -8.68 -20.80 -8.45
C GLN A 136 -7.57 -21.82 -8.16
N GLY A 137 -7.92 -22.94 -7.52
CA GLY A 137 -6.98 -23.99 -7.13
C GLY A 137 -6.29 -23.76 -5.77
N VAL A 138 -6.57 -22.65 -5.09
CA VAL A 138 -5.95 -22.30 -3.80
C VAL A 138 -7.03 -22.06 -2.75
N SER A 139 -6.95 -22.75 -1.62
CA SER A 139 -7.88 -22.52 -0.52
C SER A 139 -7.58 -21.19 0.18
N SER A 140 -8.63 -20.48 0.61
CA SER A 140 -8.51 -19.25 1.43
C SER A 140 -7.66 -19.46 2.68
N LYS A 141 -7.77 -20.63 3.33
CA LYS A 141 -6.95 -21.01 4.48
C LYS A 141 -5.46 -21.06 4.15
N LYS A 142 -5.08 -21.62 3.00
CA LYS A 142 -3.67 -21.69 2.56
C LYS A 142 -3.09 -20.28 2.33
N ILE A 143 -3.88 -19.39 1.73
CA ILE A 143 -3.49 -17.98 1.55
C ILE A 143 -3.31 -17.30 2.91
N TRP A 144 -4.25 -17.51 3.83
CA TRP A 144 -4.19 -16.93 5.18
C TRP A 144 -2.95 -17.39 5.96
N GLU A 145 -2.64 -18.70 5.94
CA GLU A 145 -1.47 -19.27 6.60
C GLU A 145 -0.16 -18.71 6.02
N TYR A 146 -0.08 -18.59 4.70
CA TYR A 146 1.09 -18.00 4.04
C TYR A 146 1.25 -16.50 4.36
N MET A 147 0.17 -15.73 4.36
CA MET A 147 0.22 -14.31 4.74
C MET A 147 0.73 -14.13 6.17
N ARG A 148 0.37 -15.04 7.09
CA ARG A 148 0.92 -15.08 8.45
C ARG A 148 2.42 -15.36 8.48
N GLU A 149 2.88 -16.30 7.67
CA GLU A 149 4.29 -16.67 7.55
C GLU A 149 5.14 -15.47 7.12
N ILE A 150 4.71 -14.77 6.06
CA ILE A 150 5.46 -13.63 5.51
C ILE A 150 5.26 -12.33 6.30
N SER A 151 4.36 -12.32 7.29
CA SER A 151 4.06 -11.18 8.16
C SER A 151 3.80 -9.86 7.40
N PHE A 152 3.03 -9.94 6.32
CA PHE A 152 2.72 -8.80 5.46
C PHE A 152 1.21 -8.59 5.30
N GLY A 153 0.79 -7.33 5.35
CA GLY A 153 -0.60 -6.94 5.09
C GLY A 153 -1.60 -7.45 6.13
N GLY A 154 -2.86 -7.10 5.93
CA GLY A 154 -3.97 -7.69 6.67
C GLY A 154 -4.54 -8.91 5.96
N ALA A 155 -4.84 -10.00 6.69
CA ALA A 155 -5.57 -11.15 6.18
C ALA A 155 -6.72 -11.57 7.10
N GLY A 156 -7.93 -11.67 6.54
CA GLY A 156 -9.13 -12.10 7.25
C GLY A 156 -9.69 -13.41 6.67
N TYR A 157 -9.74 -14.46 7.50
CA TYR A 157 -10.27 -15.77 7.11
C TYR A 157 -11.63 -16.05 7.76
N TYR A 158 -12.67 -16.27 6.94
CA TYR A 158 -14.05 -16.44 7.40
C TYR A 158 -14.62 -17.83 7.08
N GLY A 159 -13.77 -18.85 6.90
CA GLY A 159 -14.21 -20.23 6.68
C GLY A 159 -14.69 -20.57 5.27
N GLY A 160 -14.96 -19.58 4.42
CA GLY A 160 -15.45 -19.76 3.04
C GLY A 160 -14.36 -19.78 1.96
N GLU A 161 -14.76 -19.76 0.69
CA GLU A 161 -13.83 -19.73 -0.44
C GLU A 161 -13.06 -18.41 -0.57
N TYR A 162 -13.63 -17.30 -0.10
CA TYR A 162 -13.04 -15.97 -0.19
C TYR A 162 -12.19 -15.65 1.03
N ILE A 163 -11.09 -14.95 0.80
CA ILE A 163 -10.21 -14.37 1.81
C ILE A 163 -10.17 -12.86 1.65
N HIS A 164 -10.16 -12.16 2.78
CA HIS A 164 -9.81 -10.75 2.82
C HIS A 164 -8.29 -10.59 2.80
N VAL A 165 -7.76 -9.73 1.93
CA VAL A 165 -6.37 -9.31 1.90
C VAL A 165 -6.26 -7.80 1.79
N ASP A 166 -5.30 -7.19 2.49
CA ASP A 166 -5.04 -5.75 2.41
C ASP A 166 -3.55 -5.40 2.53
N THR A 167 -3.19 -4.17 2.16
CA THR A 167 -1.80 -3.65 2.22
C THR A 167 -1.55 -2.72 3.40
N GLY A 168 -2.32 -2.86 4.48
CA GLY A 168 -2.07 -2.21 5.77
C GLY A 168 -0.95 -2.89 6.58
N PRO A 169 -0.81 -2.53 7.86
CA PRO A 169 0.08 -3.22 8.79
C PRO A 169 -0.27 -4.69 8.96
N ALA A 170 0.75 -5.52 9.21
CA ALA A 170 0.61 -6.96 9.41
C ALA A 170 -0.46 -7.29 10.47
N ARG A 171 -1.54 -7.94 10.07
CA ARG A 171 -2.61 -8.34 10.98
C ARG A 171 -3.38 -9.54 10.43
N PHE A 172 -3.61 -10.54 11.26
CA PHE A 172 -4.29 -11.76 10.84
C PHE A 172 -5.45 -12.05 11.78
N TRP A 173 -6.63 -12.27 11.23
CA TRP A 173 -7.82 -12.52 12.01
C TRP A 173 -8.73 -13.54 11.34
N ASP A 174 -9.67 -14.04 12.14
CA ASP A 174 -10.80 -14.82 11.71
C ASP A 174 -12.12 -14.13 12.12
N GLN A 175 -13.25 -14.80 11.87
CA GLN A 175 -14.58 -14.31 12.25
C GLN A 175 -14.72 -13.98 13.74
N ASN A 176 -13.99 -14.69 14.62
CA ASN A 176 -14.06 -14.52 16.07
C ASN A 176 -13.09 -13.44 16.60
N THR A 177 -12.00 -13.20 15.88
CA THR A 177 -10.90 -12.30 16.29
C THR A 177 -10.84 -11.00 15.49
N SER A 178 -11.80 -10.79 14.57
CA SER A 178 -11.86 -9.61 13.71
C SER A 178 -11.99 -8.28 14.46
N LYS A 179 -12.52 -8.30 15.69
CA LYS A 179 -12.89 -7.11 16.50
C LYS A 179 -13.86 -6.15 15.80
N VAL A 180 -14.46 -6.54 14.68
CA VAL A 180 -15.54 -5.76 14.05
C VAL A 180 -16.73 -5.74 15.00
N GLY A 181 -17.33 -4.57 15.21
CA GLY A 181 -18.42 -4.38 16.17
C GLY A 181 -17.95 -3.94 17.57
N THR A 182 -16.64 -3.92 17.83
CA THR A 182 -16.08 -3.20 18.99
C THR A 182 -15.93 -1.70 18.68
N ASP A 183 -15.66 -0.90 19.71
CA ASP A 183 -15.39 0.54 19.61
C ASP A 183 -13.99 0.87 19.05
N ILE A 184 -13.19 -0.15 18.72
CA ILE A 184 -11.79 0.03 18.28
C ILE A 184 -11.67 0.86 17.00
N SER A 185 -12.74 0.96 16.20
CA SER A 185 -12.74 1.78 14.98
C SER A 185 -13.42 3.13 15.18
N ASP A 186 -13.82 3.51 16.39
CA ASP A 186 -14.40 4.82 16.63
C ASP A 186 -13.31 5.85 16.92
N ASP A 187 -13.67 7.13 16.81
CA ASP A 187 -12.90 8.28 17.28
C ASP A 187 -11.40 8.27 16.98
N ASN A 188 -11.03 7.81 15.78
CA ASN A 188 -9.64 7.77 15.32
C ASN A 188 -8.70 6.94 16.23
N LYS A 189 -9.22 5.97 16.99
CA LYS A 189 -8.42 5.09 17.86
C LYS A 189 -7.40 4.23 17.10
N LEU A 190 -7.65 3.96 15.82
CA LEU A 190 -6.82 3.12 14.96
C LEU A 190 -6.33 3.86 13.70
N LEU A 191 -5.91 5.11 13.82
CA LEU A 191 -5.22 5.78 12.72
C LEU A 191 -3.96 5.00 12.31
N ILE A 192 -3.73 4.88 11.01
CA ILE A 192 -2.55 4.19 10.47
C ILE A 192 -1.91 5.09 9.41
N LEU A 193 -0.59 5.23 9.48
CA LEU A 193 0.21 5.85 8.44
C LEU A 193 0.81 4.76 7.54
N VAL A 194 0.55 4.83 6.23
CA VAL A 194 1.02 3.81 5.27
C VAL A 194 1.85 4.47 4.18
N PRO A 195 3.06 3.96 3.88
CA PRO A 195 3.82 4.42 2.72
C PRO A 195 3.21 3.86 1.44
N GLU A 196 3.16 4.68 0.38
CA GLU A 196 2.64 4.26 -0.93
C GLU A 196 3.51 3.17 -1.56
N LYS A 197 4.80 3.14 -1.24
CA LYS A 197 5.82 2.21 -1.77
C LYS A 197 6.65 1.61 -0.63
N ASP A 198 7.29 0.48 -0.88
CA ASP A 198 8.27 -0.13 0.04
C ASP A 198 9.68 0.41 -0.18
N PHE A 199 10.01 0.79 -1.42
CA PHE A 199 11.32 1.33 -1.80
C PHE A 199 11.19 2.72 -2.42
N TYR A 200 12.06 3.62 -1.97
CA TYR A 200 12.21 4.98 -2.47
C TYR A 200 13.66 5.22 -2.86
N LEU A 201 13.90 5.91 -3.97
CA LEU A 201 15.24 6.35 -4.34
C LEU A 201 15.64 7.59 -3.53
N SER A 202 16.93 7.75 -3.29
CA SER A 202 17.46 8.97 -2.69
C SER A 202 17.05 10.19 -3.51
N GLU A 203 16.83 11.33 -2.83
CA GLU A 203 16.40 12.60 -3.43
C GLU A 203 15.05 12.56 -4.19
N LYS A 204 14.31 11.45 -4.12
CA LYS A 204 12.92 11.36 -4.60
C LYS A 204 11.94 11.54 -3.45
N ASN A 205 10.71 11.89 -3.80
CA ASN A 205 9.70 12.15 -2.80
C ASN A 205 9.19 10.85 -2.18
N ILE A 206 8.95 10.90 -0.87
CA ILE A 206 8.16 9.90 -0.16
C ILE A 206 6.70 10.34 -0.19
N THR A 207 5.82 9.41 -0.55
CA THR A 207 4.37 9.58 -0.42
C THR A 207 3.87 8.63 0.65
N VAL A 208 3.11 9.16 1.61
CA VAL A 208 2.39 8.39 2.61
C VAL A 208 0.92 8.80 2.63
N LYS A 209 0.09 7.99 3.27
CA LYS A 209 -1.31 8.28 3.52
C LYS A 209 -1.71 7.91 4.94
N VAL A 210 -2.68 8.65 5.48
CA VAL A 210 -3.36 8.27 6.71
C VAL A 210 -4.64 7.53 6.34
N VAL A 211 -4.79 6.33 6.87
CA VAL A 211 -5.97 5.48 6.68
C VAL A 211 -6.65 5.21 8.01
N ARG A 212 -7.86 4.65 7.93
CA ARG A 212 -8.74 4.38 9.06
C ARG A 212 -9.23 5.63 9.82
N VAL A 213 -9.27 6.79 9.16
CA VAL A 213 -9.88 8.00 9.74
C VAL A 213 -11.39 7.81 9.85
N THR A 214 -11.94 8.01 11.04
CA THR A 214 -13.37 7.87 11.35
C THR A 214 -14.03 9.10 11.93
N SER A 215 -13.22 10.07 12.38
CA SER A 215 -13.68 11.34 12.92
C SER A 215 -12.92 12.47 12.26
N TRP A 216 -13.65 13.48 11.78
CA TRP A 216 -13.14 14.67 11.13
C TRP A 216 -13.53 15.91 11.94
N PRO A 217 -12.73 16.99 11.93
CA PRO A 217 -11.42 17.12 11.29
C PRO A 217 -10.30 16.27 11.95
N LEU A 218 -9.27 15.93 11.18
CA LEU A 218 -8.03 15.33 11.68
C LEU A 218 -6.93 16.40 11.73
N PHE A 219 -6.19 16.45 12.83
CA PHE A 219 -5.15 17.45 13.05
C PHE A 219 -3.76 16.82 13.10
N LEU A 220 -2.92 17.07 12.09
CA LEU A 220 -1.54 16.55 12.05
C LEU A 220 -0.54 17.69 12.06
N SER A 221 0.58 17.50 12.75
CA SER A 221 1.69 18.44 12.66
C SER A 221 2.19 18.51 11.21
N SER A 222 2.54 19.71 10.73
CA SER A 222 3.23 19.89 9.43
C SER A 222 4.61 19.21 9.38
N HIS A 223 5.12 18.82 10.54
CA HIS A 223 6.43 18.22 10.75
C HIS A 223 6.32 16.72 11.03
N PHE A 224 6.98 15.92 10.20
CA PHE A 224 7.07 14.47 10.28
C PHE A 224 8.51 14.06 10.57
N THR A 225 8.69 13.02 11.39
CA THR A 225 10.02 12.56 11.79
C THR A 225 10.37 11.27 11.06
N LEU A 226 11.37 11.32 10.18
CA LEU A 226 11.93 10.15 9.52
C LEU A 226 13.04 9.57 10.41
N ILE A 227 12.90 8.32 10.82
CA ILE A 227 13.78 7.64 11.77
C ILE A 227 14.51 6.50 11.06
N ASN A 228 15.84 6.54 11.06
CA ASN A 228 16.64 5.39 10.61
C ASN A 228 16.49 4.22 11.61
N LYS A 229 16.16 3.05 11.08
CA LYS A 229 15.91 1.80 11.83
C LYS A 229 17.07 0.82 11.77
N ASP A 230 18.13 1.14 11.02
CA ASP A 230 19.36 0.37 10.97
C ASP A 230 20.27 0.75 12.15
N GLY A 231 20.80 -0.24 12.87
CA GLY A 231 21.79 -0.06 13.94
C GLY A 231 21.28 -0.17 15.38
N THR A 232 22.20 -0.08 16.35
CA THR A 232 21.91 -0.20 17.78
C THR A 232 21.28 1.08 18.34
N LYS A 233 20.41 0.98 19.36
CA LYS A 233 19.58 2.04 19.95
C LYS A 233 20.28 3.38 20.28
N LYS A 234 21.62 3.46 20.25
CA LYS A 234 22.40 4.58 20.81
C LYS A 234 22.59 5.82 19.91
N LYS A 235 22.06 5.88 18.68
CA LYS A 235 21.98 7.12 17.88
C LYS A 235 21.02 6.95 16.69
N LYS A 236 19.71 6.84 16.96
CA LYS A 236 18.70 6.99 15.90
C LYS A 236 18.79 8.43 15.38
N LYS A 237 19.22 8.60 14.12
CA LYS A 237 19.25 9.92 13.49
C LYS A 237 17.84 10.26 13.02
N GLU A 238 17.24 11.24 13.66
CA GLU A 238 15.94 11.79 13.28
C GLU A 238 16.11 12.85 12.20
N ILE A 239 15.30 12.77 11.15
CA ILE A 239 15.30 13.71 10.04
C ILE A 239 13.91 14.35 9.98
N LYS A 240 13.90 15.68 10.06
CA LYS A 240 12.68 16.48 10.02
C LYS A 240 12.22 16.63 8.57
N LEU A 241 11.01 16.17 8.25
CA LEU A 241 10.35 16.39 6.97
C LEU A 241 9.16 17.33 7.16
N VAL A 242 8.97 18.25 6.21
CA VAL A 242 7.90 19.26 6.27
C VAL A 242 6.92 19.00 5.13
N LEU A 243 5.63 19.01 5.44
CA LEU A 243 4.57 18.82 4.45
C LEU A 243 4.28 20.14 3.72
N GLY A 244 4.71 20.23 2.45
CA GLY A 244 4.55 21.42 1.61
C GLY A 244 5.41 22.61 2.05
N GLU A 245 5.06 23.82 1.63
CA GLU A 245 5.76 25.08 2.00
C GLU A 245 5.41 25.59 3.41
N LYS A 246 4.70 24.78 4.20
CA LYS A 246 4.17 25.19 5.50
C LYS A 246 5.27 25.32 6.53
N LYS A 247 5.09 26.19 7.53
CA LYS A 247 6.10 26.39 8.58
C LYS A 247 6.22 25.12 9.43
N ALA A 248 7.45 24.85 9.88
CA ALA A 248 7.66 23.93 11.00
C ALA A 248 6.86 24.42 12.21
N GLU A 249 6.09 23.53 12.84
CA GLU A 249 5.20 23.75 14.01
C GLU A 249 3.71 24.02 13.74
N GLU A 250 3.27 24.20 12.49
CA GLU A 250 1.84 24.36 12.17
C GLU A 250 1.04 23.06 12.44
N CYS A 251 -0.13 23.19 13.04
CA CYS A 251 -1.09 22.09 13.21
C CYS A 251 -2.09 22.12 12.06
N LEU A 252 -1.96 21.18 11.14
CA LEU A 252 -2.71 21.13 9.89
C LEU A 252 -4.05 20.44 10.08
N GLU A 253 -5.10 21.07 9.58
CA GLU A 253 -6.46 20.55 9.63
C GLU A 253 -6.84 19.86 8.31
N PHE A 254 -7.36 18.64 8.42
CA PHE A 254 -7.80 17.82 7.30
C PHE A 254 -9.26 17.43 7.49
N HIS A 255 -10.06 17.46 6.42
CA HIS A 255 -11.51 17.21 6.49
C HIS A 255 -11.99 16.04 5.63
N THR A 256 -11.11 15.50 4.78
CA THR A 256 -11.51 14.48 3.80
C THR A 256 -10.44 13.41 3.66
N VAL A 257 -10.88 12.19 3.29
CA VAL A 257 -9.98 11.09 2.94
C VAL A 257 -8.97 11.54 1.87
N LYS A 258 -9.42 12.30 0.87
CA LYS A 258 -8.56 12.87 -0.18
C LYS A 258 -7.37 13.64 0.38
N SER A 259 -7.64 14.52 1.34
CA SER A 259 -6.64 15.44 1.90
C SER A 259 -5.53 14.72 2.67
N VAL A 260 -5.75 13.48 3.11
CA VAL A 260 -4.76 12.65 3.83
C VAL A 260 -4.27 11.44 3.03
N SER A 261 -4.67 11.30 1.76
CA SER A 261 -4.35 10.14 0.92
C SER A 261 -3.08 10.29 0.08
N ASN A 262 -2.49 11.49 0.03
CA ASN A 262 -1.30 11.79 -0.76
C ASN A 262 -0.43 12.85 -0.07
N LEU A 263 0.09 12.51 1.12
CA LEU A 263 1.01 13.38 1.85
C LEU A 263 2.41 13.18 1.28
N LEU A 264 2.92 14.22 0.61
CA LEU A 264 4.17 14.20 -0.15
C LEU A 264 5.29 14.90 0.61
N PHE A 265 6.44 14.24 0.72
CA PHE A 265 7.63 14.74 1.41
C PHE A 265 8.84 14.65 0.51
N GLU A 266 9.58 15.76 0.40
CA GLU A 266 10.89 15.76 -0.27
C GLU A 266 11.95 15.15 0.65
N LEU A 267 12.71 14.19 0.13
CA LEU A 267 13.84 13.61 0.88
C LEU A 267 15.06 14.55 0.82
N PRO A 268 15.67 14.91 1.97
CA PRO A 268 16.91 15.67 1.97
C PRO A 268 18.05 14.92 1.27
N LYS A 269 18.88 15.63 0.50
CA LYS A 269 20.03 15.06 -0.27
C LYS A 269 21.00 14.19 0.54
N LYS A 270 21.04 14.35 1.86
CA LYS A 270 21.98 13.66 2.77
C LYS A 270 21.35 12.44 3.47
N VAL A 271 20.14 12.02 3.09
CA VAL A 271 19.57 10.79 3.63
C VAL A 271 20.35 9.60 3.06
N LYS A 272 20.86 8.74 3.95
CA LYS A 272 21.62 7.55 3.53
C LYS A 272 20.65 6.45 3.12
N ALA A 273 21.13 5.52 2.30
CA ALA A 273 20.40 4.28 2.08
C ALA A 273 20.20 3.51 3.40
N GLY A 274 19.06 2.86 3.54
CA GLY A 274 18.71 2.13 4.76
C GLY A 274 17.22 1.88 4.96
N SER A 275 16.88 1.28 6.10
CA SER A 275 15.51 1.08 6.56
C SER A 275 15.07 2.25 7.43
N TYR A 276 13.86 2.74 7.20
CA TYR A 276 13.30 3.89 7.89
C TYR A 276 11.85 3.66 8.28
N SER A 277 11.38 4.45 9.23
CA SER A 277 9.95 4.71 9.41
C SER A 277 9.71 6.22 9.44
N LEU A 278 8.49 6.62 9.10
CA LEU A 278 8.03 7.99 9.22
C LEU A 278 7.01 8.08 10.34
N ILE A 279 7.17 9.06 11.22
CA ILE A 279 6.23 9.35 12.31
C ILE A 279 5.49 10.64 12.02
N ALA A 280 4.16 10.59 12.14
CA ALA A 280 3.29 11.75 12.16
C ALA A 280 2.77 11.98 13.58
N ARG A 281 2.78 13.23 14.04
CA ARG A 281 2.21 13.63 15.33
C ARG A 281 0.79 14.16 15.13
N VAL A 282 -0.16 13.65 15.92
CA VAL A 282 -1.51 14.21 16.01
C VAL A 282 -1.47 15.39 16.97
N CYS A 283 -1.50 16.61 16.44
CA CYS A 283 -1.21 17.83 17.19
C CYS A 283 -2.40 18.33 18.03
N LYS A 284 -3.63 17.95 17.67
CA LYS A 284 -4.84 18.19 18.45
C LYS A 284 -5.69 16.92 18.45
N ARG A 285 -6.17 16.53 19.63
CA ARG A 285 -6.94 15.30 19.84
C ARG A 285 -8.24 15.63 20.53
N ASP A 286 -9.35 15.33 19.87
CA ASP A 286 -10.68 15.51 20.45
C ASP A 286 -11.09 14.30 21.32
N ASN A 287 -10.47 13.13 21.11
CA ASN A 287 -10.61 11.94 21.94
C ASN A 287 -9.24 11.52 22.50
N VAL A 288 -9.17 11.20 23.80
CA VAL A 288 -7.95 10.76 24.50
C VAL A 288 -7.33 9.49 23.92
N ASP A 289 -8.17 8.60 23.38
CA ASP A 289 -7.76 7.33 22.75
C ASP A 289 -7.24 7.53 21.31
N THR A 290 -7.35 8.74 20.75
CA THR A 290 -6.66 9.07 19.51
C THR A 290 -5.15 8.99 19.78
N PRO A 291 -4.37 8.23 19.00
CA PRO A 291 -2.93 8.12 19.21
C PRO A 291 -2.28 9.50 19.08
N SER A 292 -1.33 9.82 19.96
CA SER A 292 -0.56 11.07 19.85
C SER A 292 0.42 11.04 18.68
N GLU A 293 0.84 9.86 18.26
CA GLU A 293 1.73 9.62 17.13
C GLU A 293 1.31 8.37 16.36
N ILE A 294 1.46 8.41 15.04
CA ILE A 294 1.29 7.25 14.16
C ILE A 294 2.56 7.06 13.34
N GLU A 295 2.99 5.80 13.21
CA GLU A 295 4.25 5.44 12.57
C GLU A 295 3.98 4.51 11.37
N THR A 296 4.74 4.69 10.29
CA THR A 296 4.66 3.78 9.14
C THR A 296 5.22 2.39 9.46
N THR A 297 4.81 1.40 8.68
CA THR A 297 5.65 0.21 8.45
C THR A 297 7.02 0.63 7.88
N LEU A 298 7.98 -0.30 7.87
CA LEU A 298 9.31 -0.03 7.33
C LEU A 298 9.23 0.36 5.85
N LEU A 299 9.91 1.45 5.50
CA LEU A 299 10.21 1.83 4.12
C LEU A 299 11.73 1.78 3.94
N ARG A 300 12.19 1.51 2.72
CA ARG A 300 13.63 1.50 2.39
C ARG A 300 13.97 2.66 1.49
N ILE A 301 15.08 3.30 1.80
CA ILE A 301 15.71 4.30 0.94
C ILE A 301 16.89 3.61 0.27
N ALA A 302 16.87 3.57 -1.07
CA ALA A 302 17.95 3.09 -1.90
C ALA A 302 18.87 4.26 -2.33
N PRO A 303 20.13 3.98 -2.72
CA PRO A 303 21.04 4.98 -3.24
C PRO A 303 20.46 5.81 -4.39
#